data_AF-A0A1I8AYX8-F1
#
_entry.id   AF-A0A1I8AYX8-F1
#
_cell.length_a   1.000
_cell.length_b   1.000
_cell.length_c   1.000
_cell.angle_alpha   90.00
_cell.angle_beta   90.00
_cell.angle_gamma   90.00
#
_symmetry.space_group_name_H-M   'P 1'
#
loop_
_entity.id
_entity.type
_entity.pdbx_description
1 polymer ?
#
loop_
_entity_poly.entity_id
_entity_poly.type
_entity_poly.pdbx_seq_one_letter_code
_entity_poly.pdbx_strand_id
1 'polypeptide(L)'
;MYNLPLESKLDIFKYLNINQLTSVRQTNYYFNALIGRYEGELARKKFYKIGISDFFKDSNDTFINLEDGLFKLKITDKLMEKFIETSKDYSNMAKDVEFVFCFWPIFNLSERAEFIKREQGSVGWQYFYQLTNQNNPKVKFSILYIVRNELISHFKIVRIS
;
A
#
# COMPACT_ATOMS: atom_id res chain seq x y z
N MET A 1 -24.17 19.11 10.74
CA MET A 1 -22.79 18.71 11.13
C MET A 1 -22.18 19.59 12.22
N TYR A 2 -22.47 20.90 12.31
CA TYR A 2 -21.85 21.79 13.31
C TYR A 2 -22.12 21.42 14.78
N ASN A 3 -23.32 20.94 15.11
CA ASN A 3 -23.73 20.61 16.49
C ASN A 3 -23.28 19.21 16.96
N LEU A 4 -22.58 18.44 16.12
CA LEU A 4 -22.08 17.14 16.51
C LEU A 4 -20.80 17.27 17.36
N PRO A 5 -20.57 16.35 18.30
CA PRO A 5 -19.28 16.19 18.96
C PRO A 5 -18.14 15.99 17.94
N LEU A 6 -16.93 16.34 18.36
CA LEU A 6 -15.74 16.30 17.51
C LEU A 6 -15.46 14.88 17.00
N GLU A 7 -15.56 13.90 17.88
CA GLU A 7 -15.32 12.49 17.63
C GLU A 7 -16.29 11.95 16.58
N SER A 8 -17.58 12.29 16.71
CA SER A 8 -18.61 11.90 15.75
C SER A 8 -18.38 12.50 14.36
N LYS A 9 -17.85 13.74 14.27
CA LYS A 9 -17.48 14.36 12.99
C LYS A 9 -16.31 13.63 12.33
N LEU A 10 -15.29 13.28 13.12
CA LEU A 10 -14.12 12.54 12.62
C LEU A 10 -14.50 11.12 12.19
N ASP A 11 -15.37 10.45 12.93
CA ASP A 11 -15.86 9.13 12.54
C ASP A 11 -16.60 9.17 11.22
N ILE A 12 -17.44 10.19 10.97
CA ILE A 12 -18.08 10.38 9.66
C ILE A 12 -17.01 10.61 8.56
N PHE A 13 -16.01 11.44 8.82
CA PHE A 13 -14.96 11.75 7.83
C PHE A 13 -14.08 10.55 7.48
N LYS A 14 -13.89 9.57 8.37
CA LYS A 14 -13.14 8.34 8.08
C LYS A 14 -13.76 7.50 6.96
N TYR A 15 -15.05 7.69 6.66
CA TYR A 15 -15.77 6.97 5.61
C TYR A 15 -15.82 7.71 4.27
N LEU A 16 -15.29 8.93 4.19
CA LEU A 16 -15.27 9.72 2.96
C LEU A 16 -13.99 9.42 2.15
N ASN A 17 -14.12 9.32 0.82
CA ASN A 17 -12.96 9.20 -0.05
C ASN A 17 -12.29 10.56 -0.29
N ILE A 18 -11.10 10.56 -0.91
CA ILE A 18 -10.29 11.77 -1.10
C ILE A 18 -11.02 12.91 -1.82
N ASN A 19 -11.84 12.58 -2.82
CA ASN A 19 -12.58 13.58 -3.58
C ASN A 19 -13.69 14.22 -2.72
N GLN A 20 -14.42 13.40 -1.96
CA GLN A 20 -15.46 13.85 -1.05
C GLN A 20 -14.90 14.67 0.11
N LEU A 21 -13.77 14.25 0.70
CA LEU A 21 -13.07 15.03 1.73
C LEU A 21 -12.61 16.38 1.19
N THR A 22 -12.09 16.41 -0.04
CA THR A 22 -11.66 17.65 -0.70
C THR A 22 -12.83 18.60 -0.91
N SER A 23 -13.97 18.09 -1.38
CA SER A 23 -15.20 18.89 -1.50
C SER A 23 -15.64 19.45 -0.14
N VAL A 24 -15.64 18.65 0.93
CA VAL A 24 -16.00 19.12 2.28
C VAL A 24 -15.04 20.22 2.78
N ARG A 25 -13.73 20.12 2.51
CA ARG A 25 -12.76 21.18 2.87
C ARG A 25 -13.09 22.52 2.21
N GLN A 26 -13.56 22.50 0.97
CA GLN A 26 -13.88 23.72 0.22
C GLN A 26 -15.19 24.37 0.67
N THR A 27 -16.07 23.65 1.35
CA THR A 27 -17.37 24.20 1.79
C THR A 27 -17.26 25.17 2.97
N ASN A 28 -16.29 24.98 3.87
CA ASN A 28 -16.15 25.83 5.06
C ASN A 28 -14.74 25.77 5.68
N TYR A 29 -14.24 26.93 6.13
CA TYR A 29 -12.94 27.07 6.78
C TYR A 29 -12.78 26.21 8.04
N TYR A 30 -13.84 26.06 8.85
CA TYR A 30 -13.84 25.19 10.03
C TYR A 30 -13.58 23.72 9.67
N PHE A 31 -14.27 23.19 8.65
CA PHE A 31 -14.04 21.81 8.22
C PHE A 31 -12.70 21.64 7.51
N ASN A 32 -12.22 22.64 6.79
CA ASN A 32 -10.86 22.63 6.25
C ASN A 32 -9.81 22.52 7.37
N ALA A 33 -9.93 23.35 8.41
CA ALA A 33 -9.03 23.33 9.56
C ALA A 33 -9.14 22.03 10.36
N LEU A 34 -10.36 21.51 10.54
CA LEU A 34 -10.62 20.26 11.26
C LEU A 34 -10.06 19.05 10.50
N ILE A 35 -10.33 18.92 9.20
CA ILE A 35 -9.80 17.83 8.37
C ILE A 35 -8.27 17.93 8.29
N GLY A 36 -7.72 19.14 8.19
CA GLY A 36 -6.26 19.35 8.22
C GLY A 36 -5.63 18.91 9.55
N ARG A 37 -6.29 19.19 10.68
CA ARG A 37 -5.81 18.79 12.01
C ARG A 37 -5.74 17.28 12.20
N TYR A 38 -6.66 16.52 11.60
CA TYR A 38 -6.76 15.07 11.75
C TYR A 38 -6.44 14.30 10.45
N GLU A 39 -5.72 14.92 9.51
CA GLU A 39 -5.47 14.39 8.17
C GLU A 39 -4.82 13.00 8.17
N GLY A 40 -3.98 12.71 9.17
CA GLY A 40 -3.31 11.41 9.36
C GLY A 40 -4.23 10.26 9.80
N GLU A 41 -5.44 10.57 10.28
CA GLU A 41 -6.42 9.59 10.77
C GLU A 41 -7.56 9.32 9.77
N LEU A 42 -7.75 10.22 8.81
CA LEU A 42 -8.82 10.17 7.80
C LEU A 42 -8.36 9.35 6.58
N ALA A 43 -9.25 8.50 6.05
CA ALA A 43 -8.86 7.47 5.08
C ALA A 43 -8.51 8.03 3.69
N ARG A 44 -7.32 7.67 3.19
CA ARG A 44 -6.90 7.88 1.79
C ARG A 44 -6.30 6.60 1.23
N LYS A 45 -6.88 6.04 0.15
CA LYS A 45 -6.22 5.51 -1.06
C LYS A 45 -7.25 4.74 -1.91
N LYS A 46 -7.26 4.99 -3.23
CA LYS A 46 -7.98 4.17 -4.23
C LYS A 46 -7.02 3.12 -4.79
N PHE A 47 -7.48 1.88 -4.94
CA PHE A 47 -6.74 0.77 -5.57
C PHE A 47 -7.65 0.11 -6.60
N TYR A 48 -7.10 -0.35 -7.73
CA TYR A 48 -7.87 -1.01 -8.78
C TYR A 48 -7.76 -2.55 -8.74
N LYS A 49 -6.66 -3.12 -8.23
CA LYS A 49 -6.46 -4.58 -8.11
C LYS A 49 -5.36 -4.92 -7.09
N ILE A 50 -5.50 -6.04 -6.37
CA ILE A 50 -4.45 -6.70 -5.56
C ILE A 50 -4.41 -8.17 -5.98
N GLY A 51 -3.23 -8.71 -6.32
CA GLY A 51 -3.02 -10.12 -6.60
C GLY A 51 -2.21 -10.79 -5.47
N ILE A 52 -2.67 -11.94 -5.00
CA ILE A 52 -1.97 -12.80 -4.03
C ILE A 52 -1.96 -14.21 -4.64
N SER A 53 -0.79 -14.78 -4.88
CA SER A 53 -0.64 -16.12 -5.45
C SER A 53 0.21 -17.03 -4.57
N ASP A 54 -0.23 -18.28 -4.43
CA ASP A 54 0.51 -19.35 -3.75
C ASP A 54 0.99 -20.36 -4.79
N PHE A 55 2.28 -20.35 -5.11
CA PHE A 55 2.86 -21.17 -6.18
C PHE A 55 3.07 -22.66 -5.82
N PHE A 56 2.27 -23.23 -4.91
CA PHE A 56 2.32 -24.66 -4.59
C PHE A 56 0.95 -25.34 -4.69
N LYS A 57 0.35 -25.27 -5.87
CA LYS A 57 -0.45 -26.31 -6.56
C LYS A 57 -1.13 -25.63 -7.76
N ASP A 58 -0.94 -26.19 -8.95
CA ASP A 58 -1.68 -25.93 -10.20
C ASP A 58 -2.40 -24.57 -10.28
N SER A 59 -1.70 -23.59 -10.85
CA SER A 59 -2.17 -22.30 -11.39
C SER A 59 -3.67 -21.98 -11.21
N ASN A 60 -4.08 -21.70 -9.98
CA ASN A 60 -5.33 -21.05 -9.65
C ASN A 60 -4.98 -19.76 -8.91
N ASP A 61 -4.61 -18.73 -9.67
CA ASP A 61 -4.46 -17.39 -9.14
C ASP A 61 -5.82 -16.97 -8.54
N THR A 62 -5.87 -16.84 -7.22
CA THR A 62 -7.09 -16.38 -6.55
C THR A 62 -7.13 -14.86 -6.65
N PHE A 63 -7.88 -14.34 -7.62
CA PHE A 63 -8.12 -12.90 -7.73
C PHE A 63 -9.12 -12.47 -6.65
N ILE A 64 -8.68 -11.61 -5.74
CA ILE A 64 -9.57 -11.00 -4.77
C ILE A 64 -10.12 -9.71 -5.38
N ASN A 65 -11.42 -9.70 -5.68
CA ASN A 65 -12.11 -8.46 -6.02
C ASN A 65 -12.30 -7.63 -4.74
N LEU A 66 -11.83 -6.38 -4.76
CA LEU A 66 -11.95 -5.48 -3.61
C LEU A 66 -13.40 -5.06 -3.34
N GLU A 67 -14.29 -5.20 -4.32
CA GLU A 67 -15.73 -4.96 -4.16
C GLU A 67 -16.42 -6.07 -3.34
N ASP A 68 -15.81 -7.25 -3.21
CA ASP A 68 -16.38 -8.38 -2.47
C ASP A 68 -16.21 -8.24 -0.94
N GLY A 69 -15.65 -7.12 -0.46
CA GLY A 69 -15.79 -6.63 0.92
C GLY A 69 -15.01 -7.39 2.01
N LEU A 70 -14.30 -8.48 1.69
CA LEU A 70 -13.72 -9.37 2.71
C LEU A 70 -12.42 -8.87 3.36
N PHE A 71 -11.72 -7.88 2.76
CA PHE A 71 -10.42 -7.41 3.28
C PHE A 71 -10.32 -5.87 3.29
N LYS A 72 -10.56 -5.26 4.46
CA LYS A 72 -10.17 -3.85 4.73
C LYS A 72 -8.66 -3.77 5.00
N LEU A 73 -7.84 -3.98 3.99
CA LEU A 73 -6.40 -3.77 4.11
C LEU A 73 -6.07 -2.29 3.90
N LYS A 74 -5.90 -1.53 5.00
CA LYS A 74 -5.20 -0.24 4.97
C LYS A 74 -3.70 -0.51 4.81
N ILE A 75 -3.27 -0.87 3.60
CA ILE A 75 -1.85 -1.02 3.29
C ILE A 75 -1.25 0.39 3.16
N THR A 76 -0.70 0.90 4.27
CA THR A 76 0.25 2.00 4.20
C THR A 76 1.63 1.42 3.89
N ASP A 77 2.47 2.20 3.22
CA ASP A 77 3.76 1.73 2.67
C ASP A 77 4.68 1.22 3.78
N LYS A 78 4.57 1.81 4.99
CA LYS A 78 5.24 1.35 6.22
C LYS A 78 4.67 0.06 6.82
N LEU A 79 3.38 -0.23 6.63
CA LEU A 79 2.73 -1.39 7.24
C LEU A 79 3.17 -2.68 6.55
N MET A 80 3.30 -2.65 5.21
CA MET A 80 3.70 -3.84 4.46
C MET A 80 5.18 -4.17 4.68
N GLU A 81 6.04 -3.17 4.63
CA GLU A 81 7.46 -3.33 4.95
C GLU A 81 7.64 -3.81 6.39
N LYS A 82 6.98 -3.18 7.36
CA LYS A 82 7.03 -3.63 8.77
C LYS A 82 6.47 -5.04 8.94
N PHE A 83 5.42 -5.43 8.22
CA PHE A 83 4.87 -6.79 8.27
C PHE A 83 5.90 -7.81 7.74
N ILE A 84 6.56 -7.50 6.61
CA ILE A 84 7.62 -8.33 6.01
C ILE A 84 8.85 -8.40 6.92
N GLU A 85 9.26 -7.30 7.54
CA GLU A 85 10.45 -7.20 8.38
C GLU A 85 10.27 -7.82 9.77
N THR A 86 9.06 -7.70 10.35
CA THR A 86 8.81 -8.02 11.77
C THR A 86 8.00 -9.29 11.99
N SER A 87 7.44 -9.91 10.93
CA SER A 87 6.77 -11.20 11.08
C SER A 87 7.75 -12.22 11.68
N LYS A 88 7.25 -13.07 12.58
CA LYS A 88 7.99 -14.18 13.18
C LYS A 88 7.53 -15.53 12.61
N ASP A 89 6.33 -15.56 12.04
CA ASP A 89 5.76 -16.72 11.40
C ASP A 89 5.63 -16.46 9.89
N TYR A 90 6.46 -17.20 9.13
CA TYR A 90 6.57 -17.07 7.69
C TYR A 90 5.87 -18.21 6.95
N SER A 91 5.24 -19.14 7.68
CA SER A 91 4.62 -20.34 7.11
C SER A 91 3.39 -20.01 6.27
N ASN A 92 2.70 -18.91 6.60
CA ASN A 92 1.50 -18.42 5.91
C ASN A 92 1.74 -17.16 5.07
N MET A 93 3.01 -16.79 4.86
CA MET A 93 3.33 -15.58 4.12
C MET A 93 3.32 -15.88 2.63
N ALA A 94 2.41 -15.23 1.90
CA ALA A 94 2.28 -15.37 0.45
C ALA A 94 3.65 -15.23 -0.22
N LYS A 95 3.96 -16.18 -1.11
CA LYS A 95 5.25 -16.24 -1.79
C LYS A 95 5.50 -14.99 -2.61
N ASP A 96 4.44 -14.43 -3.19
CA ASP A 96 4.46 -13.16 -3.87
C ASP A 96 3.21 -12.33 -3.61
N VAL A 97 3.42 -11.01 -3.61
CA VAL A 97 2.38 -10.00 -3.50
C VAL A 97 2.58 -9.03 -4.64
N GLU A 98 1.53 -8.80 -5.43
CA GLU A 98 1.60 -7.94 -6.60
C GLU A 98 0.45 -6.92 -6.64
N PHE A 99 0.83 -5.68 -6.90
CA PHE A 99 -0.06 -4.55 -7.10
C PHE A 99 0.15 -4.02 -8.51
N VAL A 100 -0.86 -4.15 -9.36
CA VAL A 100 -0.83 -3.68 -10.76
C VAL A 100 -1.78 -2.49 -10.90
N PHE A 101 -1.40 -1.52 -11.75
CA PHE A 101 -2.15 -0.28 -11.95
C PHE A 101 -2.38 0.49 -10.65
N CYS A 102 -1.39 0.46 -9.75
CA CYS A 102 -1.37 1.36 -8.62
C CYS A 102 -0.98 2.78 -9.09
N PHE A 103 -1.31 3.79 -8.29
CA PHE A 103 -0.96 5.19 -8.55
C PHE A 103 -0.37 5.78 -7.28
N TRP A 104 0.70 5.14 -6.78
CA TRP A 104 1.31 5.55 -5.53
C TRP A 104 2.37 6.62 -5.78
N PRO A 105 2.50 7.61 -4.88
CA PRO A 105 3.66 8.48 -4.92
C PRO A 105 4.94 7.64 -4.79
N ILE A 106 6.01 8.06 -5.45
CA ILE A 106 7.34 7.44 -5.24
C ILE A 106 7.68 7.60 -3.76
N PHE A 107 8.09 6.50 -3.13
CA PHE A 107 8.57 6.49 -1.76
C PHE A 107 9.94 5.81 -1.69
N ASN A 108 10.70 6.18 -0.67
CA ASN A 108 11.92 5.47 -0.33
C ASN A 108 11.54 4.23 0.48
N LEU A 109 12.10 3.08 0.10
CA LEU A 109 12.08 1.89 0.95
C LEU A 109 12.95 2.12 2.19
N SER A 110 12.85 1.27 3.22
CA SER A 110 13.69 1.41 4.40
C SER A 110 15.17 1.35 4.04
N GLU A 111 16.00 1.92 4.92
CA GLU A 111 17.46 1.87 4.80
C GLU A 111 18.02 0.43 4.71
N ARG A 112 17.23 -0.57 5.09
CA ARG A 112 17.59 -2.00 5.04
C ARG A 112 17.30 -2.63 3.68
N ALA A 113 16.54 -1.96 2.82
CA ALA A 113 16.34 -2.39 1.45
C ALA A 113 17.57 -2.03 0.62
N GLU A 114 18.31 -3.04 0.20
CA GLU A 114 19.48 -2.90 -0.66
C GLU A 114 19.01 -2.62 -2.09
N PHE A 115 19.43 -1.49 -2.64
CA PHE A 115 19.21 -1.19 -4.05
C PHE A 115 20.12 -2.07 -4.91
N ILE A 116 19.52 -2.85 -5.80
CA ILE A 116 20.25 -3.78 -6.67
C ILE A 116 20.55 -3.11 -8.01
N LYS A 117 19.51 -2.62 -8.68
CA LYS A 117 19.64 -2.00 -10.00
C LYS A 117 18.41 -1.21 -10.41
N ARG A 118 18.58 -0.40 -11.46
CA ARG A 118 17.53 0.30 -12.18
C ARG A 118 17.68 0.04 -13.67
N GLU A 119 16.58 -0.21 -14.35
CA GLU A 119 16.54 -0.49 -15.78
C GLU A 119 15.39 0.25 -16.46
N GLN A 120 15.56 0.61 -17.73
CA GLN A 120 14.49 1.20 -18.54
C GLN A 120 13.76 0.08 -19.28
N GLY A 121 12.51 -0.18 -18.92
CA GLY A 121 11.64 -1.12 -19.63
C GLY A 121 10.75 -0.43 -20.67
N SER A 122 10.03 -1.22 -21.47
CA SER A 122 8.99 -0.73 -22.40
C SER A 122 7.85 0.01 -21.71
N VAL A 123 7.73 -0.19 -20.40
CA VAL A 123 6.66 0.28 -19.52
C VAL A 123 7.11 1.38 -18.56
N GLY A 124 8.32 1.91 -18.67
CA GLY A 124 8.87 2.90 -17.76
C GLY A 124 10.08 2.40 -16.97
N TRP A 125 10.45 3.14 -15.93
CA TRP A 125 11.63 2.83 -15.13
C TRP A 125 11.32 1.76 -14.11
N GLN A 126 12.11 0.69 -14.09
CA GLN A 126 12.00 -0.41 -13.15
C GLN A 126 13.10 -0.30 -12.11
N TYR A 127 12.74 -0.48 -10.85
CA TYR A 127 13.66 -0.44 -9.73
C TYR A 127 13.62 -1.77 -8.98
N PHE A 128 14.79 -2.31 -8.71
CA PHE A 128 14.97 -3.61 -8.07
C PHE A 128 15.68 -3.42 -6.74
N TYR A 129 15.07 -3.95 -5.69
CA TYR A 129 15.62 -3.96 -4.35
C TYR A 129 15.60 -5.36 -3.76
N GLN A 130 16.42 -5.56 -2.75
CA GLN A 130 16.42 -6.75 -1.93
C GLN A 130 16.29 -6.36 -0.46
N LEU A 131 15.41 -7.03 0.26
CA LEU A 131 15.19 -6.80 1.68
C LEU A 131 15.42 -8.11 2.45
N THR A 132 16.26 -8.04 3.48
CA THR A 132 16.50 -9.17 4.37
C THR A 132 15.64 -9.02 5.61
N ASN A 133 14.93 -10.09 6.01
CA ASN A 133 14.10 -10.05 7.20
C ASN A 133 14.96 -9.79 8.46
N GLN A 134 14.44 -9.01 9.41
CA GLN A 134 15.19 -8.60 10.60
C GLN A 134 15.38 -9.72 11.62
N ASN A 135 14.35 -10.56 11.76
CA ASN A 135 14.31 -11.64 12.74
C ASN A 135 14.92 -12.94 12.19
N ASN A 136 15.03 -13.10 10.88
CA ASN A 136 15.60 -14.28 10.23
C ASN A 136 16.37 -13.89 8.94
N PRO A 137 17.70 -13.72 9.01
CA PRO A 137 18.52 -13.34 7.85
C PRO A 137 18.50 -14.34 6.68
N LYS A 138 18.03 -15.57 6.90
CA LYS A 138 17.85 -16.56 5.83
C LYS A 138 16.64 -16.24 4.95
N VAL A 139 15.68 -15.47 5.46
CA VAL A 139 14.48 -15.06 4.73
C VAL A 139 14.76 -13.75 3.99
N LYS A 140 14.66 -13.78 2.67
CA LYS A 140 14.95 -12.62 1.82
C LYS A 140 13.82 -12.37 0.83
N PHE A 141 13.63 -11.10 0.50
CA PHE A 141 12.61 -10.64 -0.43
C PHE A 141 13.24 -9.83 -1.55
N SER A 142 12.76 -10.03 -2.77
CA SER A 142 12.97 -9.13 -3.89
C SER A 142 11.78 -8.19 -3.98
N ILE A 143 12.06 -6.90 -4.13
CA ILE A 143 11.04 -5.87 -4.35
C ILE A 143 11.30 -5.26 -5.72
N LEU A 144 10.26 -5.23 -6.54
CA LEU A 144 10.24 -4.59 -7.84
C LEU A 144 9.17 -3.53 -7.84
N TYR A 145 9.48 -2.33 -8.34
CA TYR A 145 8.43 -1.39 -8.70
C TYR A 145 8.73 -0.64 -9.99
N ILE A 146 7.67 -0.25 -10.70
CA ILE A 146 7.73 0.41 -11.99
C ILE A 146 7.15 1.82 -11.86
N VAL A 147 7.95 2.82 -12.22
CA VAL A 147 7.56 4.23 -12.21
C VAL A 147 7.12 4.67 -13.60
N ARG A 148 5.93 5.27 -13.68
CA ARG A 148 5.37 5.95 -14.84
C ARG A 148 4.79 7.28 -14.42
N ASN A 149 5.10 8.35 -15.15
CA ASN A 149 4.59 9.71 -14.85
C ASN A 149 4.80 10.08 -13.37
N GLU A 150 6.00 9.82 -12.84
CA GLU A 150 6.38 10.12 -11.45
C GLU A 150 5.57 9.37 -10.37
N LEU A 151 4.82 8.34 -10.77
CA LEU A 151 4.04 7.50 -9.87
C LEU A 151 4.44 6.03 -10.02
N ILE A 152 4.39 5.29 -8.93
CA ILE A 152 4.52 3.84 -8.95
C ILE A 152 3.22 3.27 -9.55
N SER A 153 3.38 2.63 -10.70
CA SER A 153 2.34 2.00 -11.51
C SER A 153 2.20 0.50 -11.29
N HIS A 154 3.27 -0.12 -10.78
CA HIS A 154 3.34 -1.54 -10.48
C HIS A 154 4.29 -1.74 -9.31
N PHE A 155 3.94 -2.61 -8.38
CA PHE A 155 4.73 -2.93 -7.21
C PHE A 155 4.60 -4.42 -6.90
N LYS A 156 5.72 -5.12 -6.78
CA LYS A 156 5.78 -6.56 -6.55
C LYS A 156 6.79 -6.88 -5.46
N ILE A 157 6.42 -7.80 -4.58
CA ILE A 157 7.28 -8.37 -3.55
C ILE A 157 7.30 -9.87 -3.77
N VAL A 158 8.49 -10.47 -3.77
CA VAL A 158 8.65 -11.91 -3.95
C VAL A 158 9.62 -12.42 -2.90
N ARG A 159 9.25 -13.46 -2.17
CA ARG A 159 10.19 -14.17 -1.29
C ARG A 159 11.16 -15.00 -2.15
N ILE A 160 12.45 -14.80 -1.95
CA ILE A 160 13.53 -15.45 -2.73
C ILE A 160 14.36 -16.43 -1.90
N SER A 161 14.27 -16.40 -0.57
CA SER A 161 14.79 -17.43 0.35
C SER A 161 14.02 -17.46 1.66
#